data_AF-A0A3E0IBJ3-F1
#
_entry.id   AF-A0A3E0IBJ3-F1
#
_cell.length_a   1.000
_cell.length_b   1.000
_cell.length_c   1.000
_cell.angle_alpha   90.00
_cell.angle_beta   90.00
_cell.angle_gamma   90.00
#
_symmetry.space_group_name_H-M   'P 1'
#
loop_
_entity.id
_entity.type
_entity.pdbx_description
1 polymer ?
#
loop_
_entity_poly.entity_id
_entity_poly.type
_entity_poly.pdbx_seq_one_letter_code
_entity_poly.pdbx_strand_id
1 'polypeptide(L)'
;MLLWTTQKGIKTFGLKSESFAEETKVLAANQGLYNGFLAAGIIWSILSQKTDVAIFFLICVFIAGAYGSFSTKKPRIFVIQSIPALLGLVCLML
;
A
#
# COMPACT_ATOMS: atom_id res chain seq x y z
N MET A 1 13.44 1.60 0.23
CA MET A 1 12.58 1.98 -0.93
C MET A 1 13.34 3.05 -1.74
N LEU A 2 13.33 3.02 -3.08
CA LEU A 2 14.23 3.84 -3.93
C LEU A 2 14.12 5.36 -3.71
N LEU A 3 12.93 5.87 -3.41
CA LEU A 3 12.67 7.31 -3.22
C LEU A 3 12.61 7.75 -1.74
N TRP A 4 12.80 6.84 -0.79
CA TRP A 4 12.54 7.10 0.64
C TRP A 4 13.34 8.27 1.21
N THR A 5 14.62 8.36 0.84
CA THR A 5 15.57 9.35 1.37
C THR A 5 15.61 10.63 0.54
N THR A 6 14.85 10.69 -0.56
CA THR A 6 14.72 11.91 -1.36
C THR A 6 13.86 12.94 -0.64
N GLN A 7 14.05 14.22 -0.98
CA GLN A 7 13.22 15.33 -0.47
C GLN A 7 11.72 15.09 -0.70
N LYS A 8 11.35 14.46 -1.82
CA LYS A 8 9.96 14.11 -2.12
C LYS A 8 9.44 13.00 -1.19
N GLY A 9 10.26 11.99 -0.92
CA GLY A 9 9.95 10.91 0.03
C GLY A 9 9.75 11.47 1.44
N ILE A 10 10.71 12.23 1.94
CA ILE A 10 10.67 12.89 3.26
C ILE A 10 9.39 13.71 3.42
N LYS A 11 9.05 14.57 2.44
CA LYS A 11 7.82 15.38 2.48
C LYS A 11 6.55 14.52 2.42
N THR A 12 6.51 13.50 1.57
CA THR A 12 5.33 12.63 1.41
C THR A 12 5.03 11.85 2.69
N PHE A 13 6.08 11.35 3.35
CA PHE A 13 5.95 10.56 4.57
C PHE A 13 6.13 11.38 5.85
N GLY A 14 6.29 12.71 5.77
CA GLY A 14 6.44 13.60 6.93
C GLY A 14 7.57 13.15 7.84
N LEU A 15 8.71 12.73 7.27
CA LEU A 15 9.85 12.25 8.04
C LEU A 15 10.55 13.43 8.73
N LYS A 16 11.08 13.19 9.94
CA LYS A 16 11.63 14.24 10.82
C LYS A 16 12.90 14.87 10.27
N SER A 17 13.73 14.10 9.58
CA SER A 17 15.02 14.53 9.02
C SER A 17 15.48 13.54 7.94
N GLU A 18 16.50 13.94 7.19
CA GLU A 18 17.21 13.08 6.25
C GLU A 18 17.92 11.92 6.97
N SER A 19 18.53 12.18 8.13
CA SER A 19 19.14 11.12 8.96
C SER A 19 18.12 10.05 9.38
N PHE A 20 16.93 10.46 9.81
CA PHE A 20 15.86 9.52 10.16
C PHE A 20 15.37 8.73 8.94
N ALA A 21 15.37 9.35 7.75
CA ALA A 21 15.03 8.65 6.52
C ALA A 21 16.07 7.57 6.18
N GLU A 22 17.37 7.85 6.34
CA GLU A 22 18.43 6.86 6.12
C GLU A 22 18.35 5.71 7.14
N GLU A 23 18.16 6.01 8.44
CA GLU A 23 18.00 4.99 9.49
C GLU A 23 16.82 4.04 9.22
N THR A 24 15.73 4.55 8.66
CA THR A 24 14.50 3.78 8.40
C THR A 24 14.40 3.21 6.99
N LYS A 25 15.39 3.43 6.13
CA LYS A 25 15.37 3.07 4.70
C LYS A 25 15.15 1.58 4.45
N VAL A 26 15.77 0.73 5.27
CA VAL A 26 15.67 -0.73 5.18
C VAL A 26 14.26 -1.19 5.58
N LEU A 27 13.73 -0.65 6.68
CA LEU A 27 12.36 -0.95 7.12
C LEU A 27 11.33 -0.53 6.06
N ALA A 28 11.48 0.67 5.49
CA ALA A 28 10.64 1.14 4.40
C ALA A 28 10.78 0.30 3.12
N ALA A 29 11.98 -0.24 2.84
CA ALA A 29 12.17 -1.19 1.73
C ALA A 29 11.39 -2.48 1.96
N ASN A 30 11.44 -3.03 3.17
CA ASN A 30 10.72 -4.25 3.52
C ASN A 30 9.19 -4.05 3.45
N GLN A 31 8.68 -2.92 3.96
CA GLN A 31 7.27 -2.54 3.79
C GLN A 31 6.87 -2.42 2.31
N GLY A 32 7.75 -1.85 1.48
CA GLY A 32 7.55 -1.79 0.04
C GLY A 32 7.48 -3.16 -0.62
N LEU A 33 8.32 -4.12 -0.19
CA LEU A 33 8.33 -5.48 -0.71
C LEU A 33 7.03 -6.23 -0.39
N TYR A 34 6.53 -6.17 0.85
CA TYR A 34 5.25 -6.77 1.21
C TYR A 34 4.09 -6.20 0.38
N ASN A 35 4.05 -4.88 0.18
CA ASN A 35 3.07 -4.25 -0.71
C ASN A 35 3.24 -4.71 -2.16
N GLY A 36 4.48 -4.95 -2.60
CA GLY A 36 4.80 -5.56 -3.89
C GLY A 36 4.17 -6.95 -4.05
N PHE A 37 4.17 -7.79 -3.01
CA PHE A 37 3.51 -9.09 -3.04
C PHE A 37 1.98 -8.98 -3.17
N LEU A 38 1.35 -7.99 -2.52
CA LEU A 38 -0.08 -7.73 -2.70
C LEU A 38 -0.39 -7.35 -4.15
N ALA A 39 0.40 -6.45 -4.73
CA ALA A 39 0.25 -6.05 -6.13
C ALA A 39 0.48 -7.23 -7.10
N ALA A 40 1.51 -8.04 -6.85
CA ALA A 40 1.77 -9.25 -7.65
C ALA A 40 0.61 -10.25 -7.56
N GLY A 41 -0.01 -10.41 -6.38
CA GLY A 41 -1.20 -11.22 -6.18
C GLY A 41 -2.40 -10.78 -7.02
N ILE A 42 -2.66 -9.47 -7.09
CA ILE A 42 -3.72 -8.88 -7.92
C ILE A 42 -3.40 -9.04 -9.42
N ILE A 43 -2.16 -8.79 -9.84
CA ILE A 43 -1.76 -9.00 -11.25
C ILE A 43 -1.93 -10.47 -11.62
N TRP A 44 -1.49 -11.37 -10.75
CA TRP A 44 -1.64 -12.81 -10.97
C TRP A 44 -3.10 -13.24 -11.04
N SER A 45 -3.99 -12.69 -10.20
CA SER A 45 -5.42 -13.00 -10.27
C SER A 45 -6.04 -12.57 -11.60
N ILE A 46 -5.61 -11.43 -12.15
CA ILE A 46 -6.07 -10.94 -13.47
C ILE A 46 -5.58 -11.89 -14.58
N LEU A 47 -4.28 -12.22 -14.59
CA LEU A 47 -3.70 -13.08 -15.62
C LEU A 47 -4.26 -14.51 -15.59
N SER A 48 -4.58 -15.02 -14.40
CA SER A 48 -5.17 -16.36 -14.22
C SER A 48 -6.70 -16.37 -14.22
N GLN A 49 -7.36 -15.22 -14.42
CA GLN A 49 -8.82 -15.06 -14.41
C GLN A 49 -9.47 -15.62 -13.12
N LYS A 50 -8.84 -15.38 -11.97
CA LYS A 50 -9.28 -15.87 -10.65
C LYS A 50 -9.88 -14.76 -9.80
N THR A 51 -11.20 -14.62 -9.85
CA THR A 51 -11.94 -13.59 -9.11
C THR A 51 -11.83 -13.76 -7.60
N ASP A 52 -11.82 -14.99 -7.10
CA ASP A 52 -11.64 -15.31 -5.67
C ASP A 52 -10.29 -14.80 -5.14
N VAL A 53 -9.22 -15.00 -5.89
CA VAL A 53 -7.88 -14.50 -5.56
C VAL A 53 -7.85 -12.97 -5.61
N ALA A 54 -8.49 -12.35 -6.60
CA ALA A 54 -8.58 -10.89 -6.70
C ALA A 54 -9.30 -10.30 -5.47
N ILE A 55 -10.44 -10.87 -5.08
CA ILE A 55 -11.22 -10.45 -3.90
C ILE A 55 -10.37 -10.58 -2.63
N PHE A 56 -9.67 -11.70 -2.44
CA PHE A 56 -8.81 -11.90 -1.27
C PHE A 56 -7.75 -10.80 -1.14
N PHE A 57 -6.99 -10.53 -2.21
CA PHE A 57 -5.96 -9.49 -2.16
C PHE A 57 -6.53 -8.08 -2.01
N LEU A 58 -7.66 -7.77 -2.66
CA LEU A 58 -8.32 -6.47 -2.50
C LEU A 58 -8.80 -6.25 -1.06
N ILE A 59 -9.33 -7.28 -0.39
CA ILE A 59 -9.67 -7.23 1.04
C ILE A 59 -8.41 -6.96 1.88
N CYS A 60 -7.31 -7.66 1.63
CA CYS A 60 -6.04 -7.40 2.32
C CYS A 60 -5.56 -5.96 2.14
N VAL A 61 -5.62 -5.42 0.91
CA VAL A 61 -5.25 -4.03 0.62
C VAL A 61 -6.17 -3.04 1.34
N PHE A 62 -7.49 -3.30 1.35
CA PHE A 62 -8.46 -2.47 2.04
C PHE A 62 -8.16 -2.37 3.54
N ILE A 63 -7.97 -3.53 4.20
CA ILE A 63 -7.67 -3.62 5.64
C ILE A 63 -6.34 -2.96 5.96
N ALA A 64 -5.28 -3.24 5.17
CA ALA A 64 -3.97 -2.64 5.38
C ALA A 64 -4.00 -1.10 5.24
N GLY A 65 -4.74 -0.57 4.25
CA GLY A 65 -4.93 0.87 4.09
C GLY A 65 -5.73 1.51 5.22
N ALA A 66 -6.76 0.82 5.73
CA ALA A 66 -7.57 1.29 6.84
C ALA A 66 -6.76 1.35 8.13
N TYR A 67 -6.07 0.26 8.46
CA TYR A 67 -5.17 0.21 9.60
C TYR A 67 -4.01 1.19 9.47
N GLY A 68 -3.41 1.32 8.28
CA GLY A 68 -2.33 2.26 8.00
C GLY A 68 -2.77 3.71 8.19
N SER A 69 -3.94 4.08 7.68
CA SER A 69 -4.52 5.41 7.89
C SER A 69 -4.75 5.71 9.36
N PHE A 70 -5.35 4.77 10.10
CA PHE A 70 -5.63 4.91 11.53
C PHE A 70 -4.35 5.02 12.37
N SER A 71 -3.44 4.05 12.23
CA SER A 71 -2.22 3.95 13.04
C SER A 71 -1.24 5.10 12.80
N THR A 72 -1.13 5.58 11.55
CA THR A 72 -0.23 6.70 11.21
C THR A 72 -0.89 8.07 11.33
N LYS A 73 -2.20 8.12 11.62
CA LYS A 73 -3.02 9.35 11.62
C LYS A 73 -2.95 10.13 10.30
N LYS A 74 -2.84 9.42 9.18
CA LYS A 74 -2.75 10.00 7.82
C LYS A 74 -3.95 9.57 6.97
N PRO A 75 -5.03 10.38 6.92
CA PRO A 75 -6.24 10.03 6.18
C PRO A 75 -6.00 9.83 4.68
N ARG A 76 -4.95 10.45 4.13
CA ARG A 76 -4.52 10.27 2.74
C ARG A 76 -4.23 8.80 2.39
N ILE A 77 -3.78 7.97 3.34
CA ILE A 77 -3.54 6.54 3.09
C ILE A 77 -4.84 5.82 2.77
N PHE A 78 -5.92 6.09 3.53
CA PHE A 78 -7.23 5.49 3.27
C PHE A 78 -7.74 5.86 1.87
N VAL A 79 -7.59 7.13 1.48
CA VAL A 79 -8.05 7.62 0.17
C VAL A 79 -7.28 6.99 -0.99
N ILE A 80 -5.96 6.80 -0.86
CA ILE A 80 -5.12 6.29 -1.95
C ILE A 80 -5.09 4.75 -1.98
N GLN A 81 -5.33 4.07 -0.85
CA GLN A 81 -5.19 2.62 -0.75
C GLN A 81 -6.53 1.91 -0.55
N SER A 82 -7.30 2.28 0.47
CA SER A 82 -8.56 1.60 0.82
C SER A 82 -9.69 1.93 -0.15
N ILE A 83 -9.86 3.18 -0.57
CA ILE A 83 -10.95 3.55 -1.51
C ILE A 83 -10.80 2.80 -2.85
N PRO A 84 -9.64 2.80 -3.52
CA PRO A 84 -9.49 2.04 -4.77
C PRO A 84 -9.70 0.54 -4.60
N ALA A 85 -9.25 -0.04 -3.47
CA ALA A 85 -9.48 -1.45 -3.18
C ALA A 85 -10.97 -1.76 -3.00
N LEU A 86 -11.71 -0.89 -2.30
CA LEU A 86 -13.15 -1.01 -2.13
C LEU A 86 -13.89 -0.88 -3.46
N LEU A 87 -13.50 0.08 -4.30
CA LEU A 87 -14.07 0.21 -5.65
C LEU A 87 -13.84 -1.06 -6.48
N GLY A 88 -12.64 -1.63 -6.42
CA GLY A 88 -12.34 -2.91 -7.06
C GLY A 88 -13.24 -4.04 -6.57
N LEU A 89 -13.47 -4.14 -5.25
CA LEU A 89 -14.38 -5.13 -4.67
C LEU A 89 -15.81 -4.95 -5.16
N VAL A 90 -16.33 -3.72 -5.15
CA VAL A 90 -17.68 -3.41 -5.63
C VAL A 90 -17.81 -3.78 -7.11
N CYS A 91 -16.84 -3.42 -7.95
CA CYS A 91 -16.87 -3.75 -9.38
C CYS A 91 -16.86 -5.26 -9.66
N LEU A 92 -16.26 -6.08 -8.80
CA LEU A 92 -16.25 -7.55 -8.97
C LEU A 92 -17.52 -8.23 -8.44
N MET A 93 -18.33 -7.52 -7.65
CA MET A 93 -19.58 -8.03 -7.06
C MET A 93 -20.83 -7.60 -7.83
N LEU A 94 -20.69 -6.68 -8.78
CA LEU A 94 -21.74 -6.23 -9.71
C LEU A 94 -21.74 -7.07 -10.99
#